data_AF-A0A2Z6M0X8-F1
#
_entry.id   AF-A0A2Z6M0X8-F1
#
_cell.length_a   1.000
_cell.length_b   1.000
_cell.length_c   1.000
_cell.angle_alpha   90.00
_cell.angle_beta   90.00
_cell.angle_gamma   90.00
#
_symmetry.space_group_name_H-M   'P 1'
#
loop_
_entity.id
_entity.type
_entity.pdbx_description
1 polymer ?
#
loop_
_entity_poly.entity_id
_entity_poly.type
_entity_poly.pdbx_seq_one_letter_code
_entity_poly.pdbx_strand_id
1 'polypeptide(L)'
;MERLKSGCVLWLEGLKEACCLHRVVILCLRSNSLLLRTGQCFLLNGFIFLGSIFVLNSVVIPALWWILPDQCSHLVSHQLCTLAGTFKFYSFLRLALIQLFYVLWFYPLYVFSIVLSTIWYNDIAKYGYAAMGRSKFTVDKVSSQNNAPATQDAYQAKKPSGLGGVMIGIGEQVYSILLLSVFFLEVYATGFIPYIGKGLNFVLLSWMYAYYCFEYKWNFNEVALDRRLDYFESYWPFFAGFGSPCVLAIFFFSPLVSYGIMAILFPLFVLTATGSEAEQEISFEKYKWRAAGVERLPIFYVANNVS
;
A
#
# COMPACT_ATOMS: atom_id res chain seq x y z
N MET A 1 8.48 18.94 -23.34
CA MET A 1 8.06 17.63 -23.87
C MET A 1 8.96 16.49 -23.37
N GLU A 2 10.28 16.68 -23.32
CA GLU A 2 11.22 15.69 -22.79
C GLU A 2 10.97 15.31 -21.32
N ARG A 3 10.69 16.28 -20.44
CA ARG A 3 10.32 16.04 -19.02
C ARG A 3 9.14 15.07 -18.86
N LEU A 4 8.07 15.30 -19.63
CA LEU A 4 6.86 14.46 -19.60
C LEU A 4 7.15 13.06 -20.13
N LYS A 5 7.91 12.96 -21.24
CA LYS A 5 8.29 11.68 -21.84
C LYS A 5 9.13 10.85 -20.87
N SER A 6 10.13 11.45 -20.24
CA SER A 6 10.96 10.77 -19.25
C SER A 6 10.14 10.35 -18.03
N GLY A 7 9.20 11.19 -17.57
CA GLY A 7 8.31 10.86 -16.45
C GLY A 7 7.40 9.68 -16.75
N CYS A 8 6.84 9.61 -17.96
CA CYS A 8 6.06 8.46 -18.42
C CYS A 8 6.89 7.17 -18.50
N VAL A 9 8.15 7.25 -18.95
CA VAL A 9 9.05 6.08 -18.99
C VAL A 9 9.31 5.54 -17.59
N LEU A 10 9.62 6.42 -16.62
CA LEU A 10 9.82 5.99 -15.22
C LEU A 10 8.55 5.42 -14.59
N TRP A 11 7.40 6.01 -14.87
CA TRP A 11 6.11 5.47 -14.43
C TRP A 11 5.85 4.08 -15.02
N LEU A 12 6.14 3.86 -16.30
CA LEU A 12 6.03 2.55 -16.95
C LEU A 12 7.02 1.53 -16.37
N GLU A 13 8.24 1.95 -16.04
CA GLU A 13 9.22 1.05 -15.41
C GLU A 13 8.76 0.65 -14.00
N GLY A 14 8.22 1.60 -13.22
CA GLY A 14 7.59 1.31 -11.93
C GLY A 14 6.41 0.35 -12.05
N LEU A 15 5.53 0.58 -13.02
CA LEU A 15 4.39 -0.29 -13.32
C LEU A 15 4.86 -1.71 -13.70
N LYS A 16 5.83 -1.81 -14.60
CA LYS A 16 6.43 -3.08 -15.03
C LYS A 16 7.06 -3.82 -13.85
N GLU A 17 7.79 -3.14 -12.99
CA GLU A 17 8.42 -3.72 -11.81
C GLU A 17 7.36 -4.26 -10.83
N ALA A 18 6.27 -3.52 -10.63
CA ALA A 18 5.15 -3.96 -9.80
C ALA A 18 4.42 -5.18 -10.39
N CYS A 19 4.34 -5.29 -11.72
CA CYS A 19 3.74 -6.43 -12.41
C CYS A 19 4.67 -7.65 -12.55
N CYS A 20 5.95 -7.56 -12.18
CA CYS A 20 6.92 -8.65 -12.26
C CYS A 20 6.74 -9.73 -11.17
N LEU A 21 5.52 -10.23 -10.99
CA LEU A 21 5.16 -11.24 -9.98
C LEU A 21 5.89 -12.58 -10.15
N HIS A 22 6.44 -12.86 -11.33
CA HIS A 22 7.25 -14.06 -11.57
C HIS A 22 8.44 -14.16 -10.59
N ARG A 23 9.05 -13.02 -10.21
CA ARG A 23 10.16 -12.99 -9.23
C ARG A 23 9.69 -13.44 -7.85
N VAL A 24 8.48 -13.05 -7.48
CA VAL A 24 7.87 -13.46 -6.20
C VAL A 24 7.66 -14.96 -6.16
N VAL A 25 7.16 -15.55 -7.25
CA VAL A 25 6.98 -17.01 -7.35
C VAL A 25 8.32 -17.72 -7.17
N ILE A 26 9.37 -17.27 -7.85
CA ILE A 26 10.72 -17.85 -7.73
C ILE A 26 11.25 -17.74 -6.27
N LEU A 27 11.07 -16.59 -5.62
CA LEU A 27 11.49 -16.39 -4.23
C LEU A 27 10.71 -17.30 -3.26
N CYS A 28 9.40 -17.41 -3.45
CA CYS A 28 8.56 -18.32 -2.66
C CYS A 28 8.99 -19.77 -2.83
N LEU A 29 9.28 -20.22 -4.06
CA LEU A 29 9.78 -21.57 -4.32
C LEU A 29 11.16 -21.83 -3.71
N ARG A 30 11.99 -20.80 -3.56
CA ARG A 30 13.31 -20.89 -2.94
C ARG A 30 13.26 -21.00 -1.42
N SER A 31 12.19 -20.55 -0.76
CA SER A 31 12.06 -20.54 0.70
C SER A 31 10.71 -21.08 1.15
N ASN A 32 10.72 -22.29 1.72
CA ASN A 32 9.51 -22.93 2.27
C ASN A 32 8.84 -22.08 3.36
N SER A 33 9.63 -21.37 4.19
CA SER A 33 9.09 -20.46 5.20
C SER A 33 8.37 -19.27 4.58
N LEU A 34 8.92 -18.72 3.49
CA LEU A 34 8.29 -17.63 2.73
C LEU A 34 6.99 -18.10 2.07
N LEU A 35 7.01 -19.27 1.41
CA LEU A 35 5.84 -19.86 0.77
C LEU A 35 4.72 -20.11 1.79
N LEU A 36 5.05 -20.69 2.95
CA LEU A 36 4.09 -20.99 4.01
C LEU A 36 3.43 -19.71 4.55
N ARG A 37 4.24 -18.67 4.85
CA ARG A 37 3.71 -17.40 5.36
C ARG A 37 2.88 -16.64 4.35
N THR A 38 3.33 -16.61 3.09
CA THR A 38 2.57 -15.97 1.99
C THR A 38 1.25 -16.72 1.76
N GLY A 39 1.27 -18.05 1.78
CA GLY A 39 0.08 -18.89 1.68
C GLY A 39 -0.89 -18.70 2.84
N GLN A 40 -0.41 -18.63 4.09
CA GLN A 40 -1.23 -18.34 5.27
C GLN A 40 -1.96 -17.00 5.14
N CYS A 41 -1.24 -15.95 4.71
CA CYS A 41 -1.82 -14.64 4.49
C CYS A 41 -2.88 -14.67 3.38
N PHE A 42 -2.56 -15.28 2.24
CA PHE A 42 -3.48 -15.42 1.11
C PHE A 42 -4.76 -16.17 1.50
N LEU A 43 -4.62 -17.33 2.14
CA LEU A 43 -5.75 -18.18 2.52
C LEU A 43 -6.62 -17.54 3.59
N LEU A 44 -6.03 -16.93 4.62
CA LEU A 44 -6.80 -16.25 5.67
C LEU A 44 -7.58 -15.07 5.08
N ASN A 45 -6.91 -14.19 4.34
CA ASN A 45 -7.55 -13.01 3.76
C ASN A 45 -8.60 -13.44 2.75
N GLY A 46 -8.27 -14.39 1.86
CA GLY A 46 -9.24 -14.99 0.94
C GLY A 46 -10.48 -15.51 1.68
N PHE A 47 -10.31 -16.33 2.71
CA PHE A 47 -11.41 -16.87 3.50
C PHE A 47 -12.27 -15.80 4.16
N ILE A 48 -11.65 -14.81 4.81
CA ILE A 48 -12.38 -13.72 5.51
C ILE A 48 -13.19 -12.89 4.50
N PHE A 49 -12.58 -12.43 3.42
CA PHE A 49 -13.22 -11.51 2.47
C PHE A 49 -14.22 -12.22 1.55
N LEU A 50 -13.83 -13.32 0.90
CA LEU A 50 -14.75 -14.10 0.06
C LEU A 50 -15.86 -14.72 0.91
N GLY A 51 -15.55 -15.20 2.11
CA GLY A 51 -16.54 -15.71 3.05
C GLY A 51 -17.55 -14.63 3.45
N SER A 52 -17.09 -13.42 3.77
CA SER A 52 -17.98 -12.30 4.11
C SER A 52 -18.87 -11.87 2.94
N ILE A 53 -18.32 -11.83 1.71
CA ILE A 53 -19.09 -11.56 0.49
C ILE A 53 -20.13 -12.64 0.25
N PHE A 54 -19.76 -13.91 0.43
CA PHE A 54 -20.65 -15.05 0.28
C PHE A 54 -21.79 -15.01 1.30
N VAL A 55 -21.49 -14.79 2.58
CA VAL A 55 -22.51 -14.68 3.64
C VAL A 55 -23.45 -13.51 3.35
N LEU A 56 -22.93 -12.36 2.94
CA LEU A 56 -23.75 -11.20 2.61
C LEU A 56 -24.72 -11.49 1.45
N ASN A 57 -24.20 -12.00 0.33
CA ASN A 57 -24.99 -12.18 -0.90
C ASN A 57 -25.89 -13.42 -0.89
N SER A 58 -25.44 -14.51 -0.29
CA SER A 58 -26.13 -15.80 -0.34
C SER A 58 -27.04 -16.03 0.88
N VAL A 59 -26.79 -15.37 2.01
CA VAL A 59 -27.53 -15.59 3.25
C VAL A 59 -28.25 -14.33 3.70
N VAL A 60 -27.52 -13.25 3.97
CA VAL A 60 -28.07 -12.04 4.60
C VAL A 60 -29.06 -11.34 3.67
N ILE A 61 -28.65 -11.03 2.44
CA ILE A 61 -29.50 -10.32 1.48
C ILE A 61 -30.78 -11.13 1.20
N PRO A 62 -30.72 -12.42 0.81
CA PRO A 62 -31.93 -13.21 0.58
C PRO A 62 -32.84 -13.32 1.81
N ALA A 63 -32.29 -13.49 3.01
CA ALA A 63 -33.07 -13.52 4.24
C ALA A 63 -33.78 -12.18 4.51
N LEU A 64 -33.11 -11.05 4.24
CA LEU A 64 -33.72 -9.72 4.36
C LEU A 64 -34.84 -9.51 3.36
N TRP A 65 -34.69 -9.96 2.11
CA TRP A 65 -35.75 -9.91 1.10
C TRP A 65 -36.95 -10.79 1.47
N TRP A 66 -36.71 -11.93 2.12
CA TRP A 66 -37.76 -12.82 2.60
C TRP A 66 -38.54 -12.21 3.78
N ILE A 67 -37.84 -11.66 4.77
CA ILE A 67 -38.45 -11.08 5.98
C ILE A 67 -39.10 -9.72 5.69
N LEU A 68 -38.49 -8.92 4.81
CA LEU A 68 -38.95 -7.59 4.41
C LEU A 68 -39.16 -7.53 2.89
N PRO A 69 -40.28 -8.05 2.36
CA PRO A 69 -40.54 -8.09 0.93
C PRO A 69 -40.90 -6.72 0.34
N ASP A 70 -40.59 -6.52 -0.94
CA ASP A 70 -40.90 -5.28 -1.68
C ASP A 70 -42.20 -5.30 -2.47
N GLN A 71 -42.82 -6.47 -2.62
CA GLN A 71 -43.96 -6.60 -3.52
C GLN A 71 -45.27 -6.44 -2.76
N CYS A 72 -46.04 -5.43 -3.18
CA CYS A 72 -47.47 -5.41 -2.99
C CYS A 72 -48.06 -6.45 -3.96
N SER A 73 -48.45 -7.62 -3.47
CA SER A 73 -49.26 -8.53 -4.27
C SER A 73 -50.57 -7.82 -4.63
N HIS A 74 -51.01 -7.98 -5.89
CA HIS A 74 -52.18 -7.37 -6.50
C HIS A 74 -53.46 -7.54 -5.66
N LEU A 75 -53.76 -6.63 -4.73
CA LEU A 75 -55.08 -6.57 -4.07
C LEU A 75 -55.54 -5.13 -3.78
N VAL A 76 -56.43 -4.67 -4.67
CA VAL A 76 -57.62 -3.81 -4.47
C VAL A 76 -57.49 -2.51 -3.64
N SER A 77 -57.14 -1.43 -4.36
CA SER A 77 -57.82 -0.11 -4.46
C SER A 77 -58.24 0.78 -3.27
N HIS A 78 -57.96 0.52 -1.99
CA HIS A 78 -58.25 1.56 -0.95
C HIS A 78 -57.27 1.67 0.23
N GLN A 79 -56.24 0.82 0.29
CA GLN A 79 -55.25 0.76 1.38
C GLN A 79 -53.86 1.32 0.99
N LEU A 80 -53.81 2.14 -0.07
CA LEU A 80 -52.58 2.51 -0.78
C LEU A 80 -51.68 3.51 -0.02
N CYS A 81 -52.23 4.33 0.88
CA CYS A 81 -51.45 5.37 1.59
C CYS A 81 -50.67 4.85 2.80
N THR A 82 -51.22 3.91 3.58
CA THR A 82 -50.54 3.28 4.72
C THR A 82 -49.47 2.29 4.27
N LEU A 83 -49.75 1.55 3.20
CA LEU A 83 -48.87 0.52 2.67
C LEU A 83 -47.60 1.11 2.00
N ALA A 84 -47.72 2.26 1.34
CA ALA A 84 -46.57 2.99 0.79
C ALA A 84 -45.57 3.43 1.89
N GLY A 85 -46.07 3.79 3.07
CA GLY A 85 -45.24 4.07 4.25
C GLY A 85 -44.52 2.81 4.75
N THR A 86 -45.22 1.68 4.81
CA THR A 86 -44.66 0.39 5.24
C THR A 86 -43.55 -0.10 4.32
N PHE A 87 -43.72 -0.04 3.00
CA PHE A 87 -42.66 -0.45 2.06
C PHE A 87 -41.44 0.47 2.08
N LYS A 88 -41.62 1.78 2.26
CA LYS A 88 -40.50 2.71 2.49
C LYS A 88 -39.76 2.37 3.78
N PHE A 89 -40.49 2.04 4.85
CA PHE A 89 -39.91 1.59 6.11
C PHE A 89 -39.14 0.28 5.95
N TYR A 90 -39.66 -0.70 5.20
CA TYR A 90 -38.96 -1.96 4.91
C TYR A 90 -37.70 -1.75 4.10
N SER A 91 -37.74 -0.92 3.05
CA SER A 91 -36.54 -0.56 2.29
C SER A 91 -35.49 0.13 3.16
N PHE A 92 -35.91 1.05 4.04
CA PHE A 92 -35.01 1.70 5.00
C PHE A 92 -34.40 0.69 5.98
N LEU A 93 -35.23 -0.19 6.54
CA LEU A 93 -34.79 -1.19 7.53
C LEU A 93 -33.84 -2.22 6.90
N ARG A 94 -34.07 -2.66 5.66
CA ARG A 94 -33.10 -3.50 4.92
C ARG A 94 -31.77 -2.79 4.74
N LEU A 95 -31.78 -1.52 4.29
CA LEU A 95 -30.55 -0.74 4.16
C LEU A 95 -29.82 -0.63 5.51
N ALA A 96 -30.54 -0.32 6.59
CA ALA A 96 -29.99 -0.20 7.93
C ALA A 96 -29.37 -1.52 8.43
N LEU A 97 -30.05 -2.65 8.21
CA LEU A 97 -29.54 -3.98 8.60
C LEU A 97 -28.32 -4.39 7.79
N ILE A 98 -28.28 -4.08 6.48
CA ILE A 98 -27.09 -4.28 5.65
C ILE A 98 -25.92 -3.43 6.17
N GLN A 99 -26.16 -2.15 6.47
CA GLN A 99 -25.11 -1.29 7.04
C GLN A 99 -24.62 -1.79 8.40
N LEU A 100 -25.52 -2.30 9.25
CA LEU A 100 -25.17 -2.89 10.53
C LEU A 100 -24.32 -4.15 10.37
N PHE A 101 -24.59 -4.97 9.35
CA PHE A 101 -23.71 -6.08 8.98
C PHE A 101 -22.32 -5.59 8.56
N TYR A 102 -22.22 -4.55 7.73
CA TYR A 102 -20.91 -3.98 7.40
C TYR A 102 -20.14 -3.54 8.66
N VAL A 103 -20.78 -2.81 9.56
CA VAL A 103 -20.13 -2.25 10.75
C VAL A 103 -19.78 -3.31 11.80
N LEU A 104 -20.67 -4.28 12.07
CA LEU A 104 -20.50 -5.25 13.16
C LEU A 104 -19.84 -6.56 12.74
N TRP A 105 -19.94 -6.93 11.46
CA TRP A 105 -19.33 -8.16 10.95
C TRP A 105 -18.08 -7.85 10.14
N PHE A 106 -18.22 -7.04 9.10
CA PHE A 106 -17.14 -6.85 8.15
C PHE A 106 -15.97 -6.05 8.72
N TYR A 107 -16.22 -4.90 9.34
CA TYR A 107 -15.16 -4.05 9.90
C TYR A 107 -14.30 -4.76 10.97
N PRO A 108 -14.86 -5.46 11.96
CA PRO A 108 -14.06 -6.19 12.94
C PRO A 108 -13.19 -7.29 12.32
N LEU A 109 -13.74 -8.04 11.37
CA LEU A 109 -12.98 -9.06 10.63
C LEU A 109 -11.87 -8.43 9.77
N TYR A 110 -12.12 -7.28 9.18
CA TYR A 110 -11.13 -6.51 8.45
C TYR A 110 -9.98 -6.04 9.35
N VAL A 111 -10.30 -5.47 10.52
CA VAL A 111 -9.29 -5.05 11.51
C VAL A 111 -8.46 -6.25 11.95
N PHE A 112 -9.09 -7.38 12.25
CA PHE A 112 -8.40 -8.61 12.61
C PHE A 112 -7.46 -9.10 11.49
N SER A 113 -7.93 -9.10 10.24
CA SER A 113 -7.15 -9.43 9.06
C SER A 113 -5.93 -8.51 8.92
N ILE A 114 -6.07 -7.20 9.10
CA ILE A 114 -4.93 -6.26 9.05
C ILE A 114 -3.90 -6.57 10.12
N VAL A 115 -4.32 -6.79 11.37
CA VAL A 115 -3.39 -7.03 12.48
C VAL A 115 -2.56 -8.29 12.22
N LEU A 116 -3.21 -9.40 11.86
CA LEU A 116 -2.51 -10.64 11.53
C LEU A 116 -1.62 -10.50 10.29
N SER A 117 -2.14 -9.82 9.26
CA SER A 117 -1.40 -9.61 8.02
C SER A 117 -0.15 -8.76 8.27
N THR A 118 -0.20 -7.75 9.14
CA THR A 118 0.96 -6.93 9.50
C THR A 118 2.08 -7.74 10.15
N ILE A 119 1.74 -8.70 11.02
CA ILE A 119 2.70 -9.62 11.63
C ILE A 119 3.34 -10.48 10.54
N TRP A 120 2.53 -11.03 9.64
CA TRP A 120 3.02 -11.87 8.55
C TRP A 120 3.80 -11.10 7.48
N TYR A 121 3.48 -9.84 7.21
CA TYR A 121 4.23 -9.00 6.26
C TYR A 121 5.67 -8.78 6.71
N ASN A 122 5.88 -8.56 8.01
CA ASN A 122 7.22 -8.47 8.59
C ASN A 122 8.01 -9.79 8.41
N ASP A 123 7.38 -10.93 8.69
CA ASP A 123 7.97 -12.26 8.47
C ASP A 123 8.28 -12.50 6.98
N ILE A 124 7.34 -12.17 6.09
CA ILE A 124 7.45 -12.33 4.64
C ILE A 124 8.62 -11.51 4.10
N ALA A 125 8.73 -10.23 4.49
CA ALA A 125 9.84 -9.39 4.08
C ALA A 125 11.18 -9.89 4.62
N LYS A 126 11.23 -10.38 5.88
CA LYS A 126 12.43 -11.01 6.47
C LYS A 126 12.87 -12.25 5.68
N TYR A 127 11.95 -13.17 5.39
CA TYR A 127 12.26 -14.38 4.63
C TYR A 127 12.57 -14.09 3.16
N GLY A 128 11.91 -13.09 2.56
CA GLY A 128 12.19 -12.61 1.21
C GLY A 128 13.62 -12.08 1.10
N TYR A 129 14.03 -11.23 2.05
CA TYR A 129 15.40 -10.70 2.09
C TYR A 129 16.44 -11.81 2.25
N ALA A 130 16.19 -12.78 3.14
CA ALA A 130 17.06 -13.93 3.32
C ALA A 130 17.15 -14.82 2.06
N ALA A 131 16.04 -15.07 1.38
CA ALA A 131 15.97 -15.91 0.18
C ALA A 131 16.68 -15.29 -1.04
N MET A 132 16.82 -13.96 -1.07
CA MET A 132 17.61 -13.26 -2.08
C MET A 132 19.12 -13.47 -1.93
N GLY A 133 19.59 -13.98 -0.79
CA GLY A 133 21.03 -14.13 -0.53
C GLY A 133 21.78 -12.81 -0.40
N ARG A 134 21.06 -11.68 -0.23
CA ARG A 134 21.68 -10.38 0.03
C ARG A 134 22.13 -10.35 1.49
N SER A 135 23.43 -10.19 1.72
CA SER A 135 23.89 -9.63 3.00
C SER A 135 23.32 -8.22 3.13
N LYS A 136 23.12 -7.72 4.36
CA LYS A 136 22.76 -6.33 4.64
C LYS A 136 23.51 -5.40 3.67
N PHE A 137 22.80 -4.60 2.89
CA PHE A 137 23.42 -3.67 1.93
C PHE A 137 24.16 -2.57 2.71
N THR A 138 25.39 -2.85 3.15
CA THR A 138 26.33 -1.82 3.59
C THR A 138 26.82 -1.11 2.34
N VAL A 139 26.31 0.10 2.11
CA VAL A 139 26.75 1.05 1.07
C VAL A 139 28.15 1.60 1.38
N ASP A 140 29.12 0.73 1.69
CA ASP A 140 30.47 1.15 2.10
C ASP A 140 31.61 0.50 1.32
N LYS A 141 31.36 -0.30 0.28
CA LYS A 141 32.45 -0.80 -0.57
C LYS A 141 32.09 -0.85 -2.05
N VAL A 142 32.13 0.31 -2.70
CA VAL A 142 32.57 0.40 -4.10
C VAL A 142 33.69 1.44 -4.15
N SER A 143 34.87 0.97 -4.56
CA SER A 143 36.12 1.67 -4.93
C SER A 143 36.84 2.54 -3.88
N SER A 144 37.97 2.04 -3.36
CA SER A 144 39.31 2.55 -3.76
C SER A 144 40.41 1.89 -2.93
N GLN A 145 41.07 0.91 -3.54
CA GLN A 145 42.47 0.61 -3.24
C GLN A 145 43.28 1.71 -3.92
N ASN A 146 43.89 2.62 -3.15
CA ASN A 146 45.22 3.23 -3.37
C ASN A 146 45.46 4.45 -2.44
N ASN A 147 46.35 4.25 -1.46
CA ASN A 147 47.28 5.11 -0.73
C ASN A 147 47.15 6.66 -0.66
N ALA A 148 47.28 7.15 0.60
CA ALA A 148 47.77 8.46 1.11
C ALA A 148 46.76 9.63 1.39
N PRO A 149 47.05 10.54 2.36
CA PRO A 149 46.06 11.04 3.33
C PRO A 149 45.72 12.56 3.29
N ALA A 150 44.64 12.93 4.02
CA ALA A 150 44.08 14.26 4.35
C ALA A 150 43.41 14.99 3.16
N THR A 151 42.19 15.54 3.26
CA THR A 151 41.66 16.47 4.28
C THR A 151 40.13 16.37 4.36
N GLN A 152 39.59 16.77 5.51
CA GLN A 152 38.21 16.75 5.96
C GLN A 152 37.21 17.39 4.96
N ASP A 153 36.03 16.77 4.81
CA ASP A 153 34.76 17.49 4.92
C ASP A 153 33.64 16.54 5.37
N ALA A 154 32.92 17.00 6.38
CA ALA A 154 32.00 16.25 7.21
C ALA A 154 30.61 16.20 6.60
N TYR A 155 30.08 15.01 6.29
CA TYR A 155 28.62 14.73 6.24
C TYR A 155 28.31 13.21 6.24
N GLN A 156 29.08 12.43 6.99
CA GLN A 156 28.73 11.03 7.31
C GLN A 156 28.49 10.98 8.82
N ALA A 157 27.26 11.29 9.23
CA ALA A 157 26.82 11.05 10.60
C ALA A 157 26.88 9.55 10.86
N LYS A 158 27.99 9.11 11.44
CA LYS A 158 28.22 7.73 11.89
C LYS A 158 27.14 7.41 12.93
N LYS A 159 26.13 6.62 12.54
CA LYS A 159 25.01 6.23 13.42
C LYS A 159 25.59 5.65 14.73
N PRO A 160 25.29 6.20 15.91
CA PRO A 160 25.92 5.79 17.15
C PRO A 160 25.49 4.36 17.51
N SER A 161 26.44 3.44 17.63
CA SER A 161 26.23 2.06 18.04
C SER A 161 25.89 2.01 19.54
N GLY A 162 24.64 1.71 19.88
CA GLY A 162 24.16 1.58 21.27
C GLY A 162 22.69 1.98 21.44
N LEU A 163 22.30 2.32 22.68
CA LEU A 163 20.94 2.77 23.03
C LEU A 163 20.52 4.02 22.23
N GLY A 164 21.47 4.88 21.85
CA GLY A 164 21.25 6.01 20.94
C GLY A 164 20.82 5.58 19.54
N GLY A 165 21.41 4.52 18.97
CA GLY A 165 20.98 3.96 17.69
C GLY A 165 19.59 3.33 17.74
N VAL A 166 19.23 2.71 18.86
CA VAL A 166 17.87 2.19 19.10
C VAL A 166 16.86 3.33 19.20
N MET A 167 17.16 4.40 19.94
CA MET A 167 16.30 5.57 20.08
C MET A 167 16.10 6.30 18.75
N ILE A 168 17.16 6.42 17.95
CA ILE A 168 17.10 6.97 16.58
C ILE A 168 16.20 6.07 15.70
N GLY A 169 16.34 4.75 15.76
CA GLY A 169 15.50 3.83 14.99
C GLY A 169 14.02 3.87 15.37
N ILE A 170 13.72 4.01 16.68
CA ILE A 170 12.35 4.20 17.16
C ILE A 170 11.80 5.54 16.65
N GLY A 171 12.60 6.61 16.71
CA GLY A 171 12.23 7.92 16.16
C GLY A 171 11.94 7.88 14.66
N GLU A 172 12.77 7.21 13.88
CA GLU A 172 12.57 7.00 12.42
C GLU A 172 11.26 6.25 12.14
N GLN A 173 10.95 5.23 12.93
CA GLN A 173 9.71 4.46 12.78
C GLN A 173 8.46 5.27 13.16
N VAL A 174 8.52 6.05 14.24
CA VAL A 174 7.42 6.94 14.66
C VAL A 174 7.18 8.03 13.62
N TYR A 175 8.25 8.60 13.06
CA TYR A 175 8.13 9.60 12.00
C TYR A 175 7.53 9.00 10.73
N SER A 176 7.95 7.79 10.34
CA SER A 176 7.34 7.09 9.20
C SER A 176 5.84 6.87 9.40
N ILE A 177 5.41 6.48 10.61
CA ILE A 177 3.99 6.33 10.98
C ILE A 177 3.26 7.66 10.92
N LEU A 178 3.85 8.74 11.46
CA LEU A 178 3.27 10.09 11.41
C LEU A 178 3.10 10.56 9.98
N LEU A 179 4.14 10.42 9.16
CA LEU A 179 4.14 10.77 7.75
C LEU A 179 3.08 9.98 6.98
N LEU A 180 2.97 8.67 7.23
CA LEU A 180 1.91 7.84 6.64
C LEU A 180 0.51 8.27 7.09
N SER A 181 0.37 8.70 8.35
CA SER A 181 -0.90 9.19 8.91
C SER A 181 -1.32 10.52 8.28
N VAL A 182 -0.37 11.44 8.08
CA VAL A 182 -0.61 12.71 7.36
C VAL A 182 -0.98 12.43 5.90
N PHE A 183 -0.27 11.52 5.25
CA PHE A 183 -0.56 11.13 3.87
C PHE A 183 -1.94 10.48 3.73
N PHE A 184 -2.35 9.67 4.70
CA PHE A 184 -3.70 9.10 4.75
C PHE A 184 -4.76 10.20 4.89
N LEU A 185 -4.52 11.21 5.71
CA LEU A 185 -5.41 12.36 5.88
C LEU A 185 -5.51 13.18 4.58
N GLU A 186 -4.42 13.35 3.83
CA GLU A 186 -4.41 14.01 2.52
C GLU A 186 -5.22 13.23 1.47
N VAL A 187 -5.09 11.90 1.43
CA VAL A 187 -5.91 11.03 0.58
C VAL A 187 -7.39 11.16 0.93
N TYR A 188 -7.73 11.19 2.23
CA TYR A 188 -9.10 11.40 2.68
C TYR A 188 -9.64 12.78 2.28
N ALA A 189 -8.85 13.84 2.48
CA ALA A 189 -9.23 15.22 2.13
C ALA A 189 -9.44 15.42 0.63
N THR A 190 -8.59 14.81 -0.22
CA THR A 190 -8.72 14.90 -1.69
C THR A 190 -9.96 14.17 -2.23
N GLY A 191 -10.54 13.25 -1.46
CA GLY A 191 -11.83 12.62 -1.77
C GLY A 191 -13.01 13.61 -1.82
N PHE A 192 -12.90 14.77 -1.17
CA PHE A 192 -13.94 15.81 -1.17
C PHE A 192 -13.85 16.78 -2.36
N ILE A 193 -12.79 16.73 -3.18
CA ILE A 193 -12.58 17.63 -4.31
C ILE A 193 -13.19 17.02 -5.58
N PRO A 194 -14.31 17.55 -6.13
CA PRO A 194 -14.88 17.02 -7.36
C PRO A 194 -13.97 17.25 -8.58
N TYR A 195 -14.04 16.37 -9.58
CA TYR A 195 -13.29 16.36 -10.85
C TYR A 195 -11.78 16.13 -10.77
N ILE A 196 -11.00 17.03 -10.15
CA ILE A 196 -9.52 16.92 -10.05
C ILE A 196 -9.12 15.92 -8.96
N GLY A 197 -9.93 15.79 -7.91
CA GLY A 197 -9.64 14.95 -6.76
C GLY A 197 -9.49 13.47 -7.09
N LYS A 198 -10.17 12.94 -8.11
CA LYS A 198 -10.04 11.50 -8.48
C LYS A 198 -8.64 11.17 -9.00
N GLY A 199 -8.10 11.98 -9.91
CA GLY A 199 -6.76 11.78 -10.46
C GLY A 199 -5.68 12.05 -9.42
N LEU A 200 -5.86 13.08 -8.60
CA LEU A 200 -4.94 13.38 -7.50
C LEU A 200 -4.95 12.27 -6.43
N ASN A 201 -6.14 11.80 -6.04
CA ASN A 201 -6.30 10.70 -5.10
C ASN A 201 -5.66 9.41 -5.63
N PHE A 202 -5.79 9.12 -6.93
CA PHE A 202 -5.09 8.00 -7.57
C PHE A 202 -3.57 8.09 -7.41
N VAL A 203 -2.98 9.27 -7.67
CA VAL A 203 -1.53 9.47 -7.54
C VAL A 203 -1.09 9.38 -6.08
N LEU A 204 -1.78 10.06 -5.16
CA LEU A 204 -1.47 10.04 -3.73
C LEU A 204 -1.60 8.62 -3.16
N LEU A 205 -2.66 7.90 -3.50
CA LEU A 205 -2.85 6.53 -3.04
C LEU A 205 -1.78 5.60 -3.62
N SER A 206 -1.35 5.83 -4.86
CA SER A 206 -0.27 5.04 -5.49
C SER A 206 1.06 5.28 -4.78
N TRP A 207 1.38 6.54 -4.45
CA TRP A 207 2.55 6.87 -3.64
C TRP A 207 2.50 6.26 -2.26
N MET A 208 1.34 6.28 -1.59
CA MET A 208 1.15 5.71 -0.26
C MET A 208 1.46 4.20 -0.27
N TYR A 209 0.88 3.47 -1.22
CA TYR A 209 1.10 2.03 -1.34
C TYR A 209 2.54 1.68 -1.71
N ALA A 210 3.14 2.44 -2.62
CA ALA A 210 4.53 2.24 -2.99
C ALA A 210 5.47 2.51 -1.80
N TYR A 211 5.31 3.63 -1.09
CA TYR A 211 6.11 3.94 0.10
C TYR A 211 5.99 2.83 1.14
N TYR A 212 4.78 2.39 1.45
CA TYR A 212 4.56 1.34 2.45
C TYR A 212 5.19 0.00 2.06
N CYS A 213 5.18 -0.39 0.78
CA CYS A 213 5.87 -1.60 0.31
C CYS A 213 7.40 -1.48 0.42
N PHE A 214 7.96 -0.33 0.07
CA PHE A 214 9.40 -0.09 0.11
C PHE A 214 9.93 0.18 1.52
N GLU A 215 9.10 0.65 2.44
CA GLU A 215 9.45 0.85 3.85
C GLU A 215 9.96 -0.45 4.46
N TYR A 216 9.30 -1.59 4.20
CA TYR A 216 9.78 -2.89 4.67
C TYR A 216 11.21 -3.17 4.20
N LYS A 217 11.49 -2.99 2.91
CA LYS A 217 12.84 -3.17 2.33
C LYS A 217 13.86 -2.24 2.98
N TRP A 218 13.55 -0.95 3.09
CA TRP A 218 14.47 0.03 3.66
C TRP A 218 14.71 -0.18 5.15
N ASN A 219 13.71 -0.69 5.88
CA ASN A 219 13.84 -1.00 7.29
C ASN A 219 14.80 -2.18 7.51
N PHE A 220 14.73 -3.23 6.68
CA PHE A 220 15.71 -4.33 6.72
C PHE A 220 17.12 -3.90 6.33
N ASN A 221 17.23 -2.95 5.39
CA ASN A 221 18.51 -2.36 4.99
C ASN A 221 19.02 -1.28 5.96
N GLU A 222 18.29 -0.97 7.02
CA GLU A 222 18.61 0.10 7.99
C GLU A 222 18.90 1.46 7.33
N VAL A 223 18.27 1.73 6.17
CA VAL A 223 18.41 3.00 5.47
C VAL A 223 17.81 4.08 6.36
N ALA A 224 18.56 5.16 6.61
CA ALA A 224 18.06 6.28 7.40
C ALA A 224 16.90 6.99 6.71
N LEU A 225 15.97 7.54 7.50
CA LEU A 225 14.72 8.11 7.02
C LEU A 225 14.93 9.25 6.00
N ASP A 226 15.88 10.14 6.27
CA ASP A 226 16.29 11.23 5.39
C ASP A 226 16.60 10.72 3.97
N ARG A 227 17.38 9.64 3.87
CA ARG A 227 17.71 9.00 2.60
C ARG A 227 16.49 8.35 1.94
N ARG A 228 15.54 7.79 2.71
CA ARG A 228 14.30 7.20 2.17
C ARG A 228 13.45 8.29 1.52
N LEU A 229 13.29 9.44 2.17
CA LEU A 229 12.51 10.57 1.67
C LEU A 229 13.18 11.22 0.46
N ASP A 230 14.49 11.47 0.54
CA ASP A 230 15.29 11.97 -0.58
C ASP A 230 15.17 11.06 -1.82
N TYR A 231 15.22 9.75 -1.60
CA TYR A 231 15.05 8.77 -2.66
C TYR A 231 13.62 8.79 -3.21
N PHE A 232 12.60 8.80 -2.35
CA PHE A 232 11.21 8.82 -2.76
C PHE A 232 10.86 10.05 -3.60
N GLU A 233 11.22 11.24 -3.12
CA GLU A 233 10.94 12.52 -3.78
C GLU A 233 11.75 12.71 -5.08
N SER A 234 12.92 12.09 -5.18
CA SER A 234 13.74 12.11 -6.40
C SER A 234 13.16 11.23 -7.52
N TYR A 235 12.41 10.18 -7.17
CA TYR A 235 11.87 9.19 -8.12
C TYR A 235 10.36 9.00 -8.02
N TRP A 236 9.65 10.07 -7.66
CA TRP A 236 8.20 10.06 -7.49
C TRP A 236 7.42 9.42 -8.68
N PRO A 237 7.82 9.53 -9.98
CA PRO A 237 7.05 8.92 -11.07
C PRO A 237 7.14 7.40 -11.05
N PHE A 238 8.32 6.86 -10.69
CA PHE A 238 8.52 5.42 -10.54
C PHE A 238 7.64 4.87 -9.42
N PHE A 239 7.60 5.53 -8.26
CA PHE A 239 6.74 5.11 -7.14
C PHE A 239 5.26 5.24 -7.47
N ALA A 240 4.84 6.29 -8.19
CA ALA A 240 3.48 6.40 -8.71
C ALA A 240 3.14 5.25 -9.67
N GLY A 241 4.10 4.82 -10.50
CA GLY A 241 3.97 3.66 -11.38
C GLY A 241 3.83 2.36 -10.59
N PHE A 242 4.70 2.17 -9.61
CA PHE A 242 4.75 0.95 -8.80
C PHE A 242 3.45 0.71 -8.02
N GLY A 243 2.88 1.74 -7.40
CA GLY A 243 1.62 1.62 -6.65
C GLY A 243 0.37 1.51 -7.53
N SER A 244 0.46 1.88 -8.80
CA SER A 244 -0.71 2.01 -9.68
C SER A 244 -1.52 0.72 -9.89
N PRO A 245 -0.95 -0.50 -10.04
CA PRO A 245 -1.77 -1.71 -10.20
C PRO A 245 -2.63 -1.98 -8.96
N CYS A 246 -2.07 -1.70 -7.78
CA CYS A 246 -2.73 -1.84 -6.48
C CYS A 246 -3.95 -0.91 -6.41
N VAL A 247 -3.74 0.35 -6.77
CA VAL A 247 -4.78 1.38 -6.72
C VAL A 247 -5.84 1.17 -7.79
N LEU A 248 -5.47 0.76 -9.01
CA LEU A 248 -6.43 0.46 -10.07
C LEU A 248 -7.45 -0.58 -9.62
N ALA A 249 -7.03 -1.62 -8.88
CA ALA A 249 -7.98 -2.58 -8.31
C ALA A 249 -9.02 -1.89 -7.42
N ILE A 250 -8.64 -0.90 -6.62
CA ILE A 250 -9.55 -0.17 -5.74
C ILE A 250 -10.63 0.58 -6.54
N PHE A 251 -10.29 1.13 -7.71
CA PHE A 251 -11.22 1.90 -8.55
C PHE A 251 -12.23 1.03 -9.32
N PHE A 252 -11.89 -0.23 -9.66
CA PHE A 252 -12.76 -1.10 -10.44
C PHE A 252 -13.75 -1.90 -9.60
N PHE A 253 -13.48 -2.10 -8.31
CA PHE A 253 -14.26 -2.99 -7.45
C PHE A 253 -15.01 -2.23 -6.34
N SER A 254 -16.03 -2.88 -5.77
CA SER A 254 -16.73 -2.33 -4.60
C SER A 254 -15.76 -2.27 -3.41
N PRO A 255 -15.93 -1.35 -2.44
CA PRO A 255 -14.98 -1.19 -1.33
C PRO A 255 -14.64 -2.51 -0.63
N LEU A 256 -15.65 -3.36 -0.41
CA LEU A 256 -15.51 -4.70 0.18
C LEU A 256 -14.56 -5.61 -0.62
N VAL A 257 -14.75 -5.66 -1.94
CA VAL A 257 -13.93 -6.47 -2.85
C VAL A 257 -12.53 -5.88 -2.97
N SER A 258 -12.44 -4.55 -3.06
CA SER A 258 -11.16 -3.82 -3.10
C SER A 258 -10.31 -4.12 -1.87
N TYR A 259 -10.87 -4.06 -0.64
CA TYR A 259 -10.13 -4.42 0.56
C TYR A 259 -9.62 -5.86 0.55
N GLY A 260 -10.43 -6.81 0.06
CA GLY A 260 -10.01 -8.20 -0.04
C GLY A 260 -8.90 -8.43 -1.04
N ILE A 261 -8.99 -7.81 -2.22
CA ILE A 261 -7.95 -7.84 -3.24
C ILE A 261 -6.66 -7.22 -2.70
N MET A 262 -6.77 -6.09 -2.00
CA MET A 262 -5.61 -5.41 -1.40
C MET A 262 -4.92 -6.26 -0.35
N ALA A 263 -5.66 -6.88 0.56
CA ALA A 263 -5.09 -7.74 1.60
C ALA A 263 -4.33 -8.95 1.04
N ILE A 264 -4.71 -9.40 -0.17
CA ILE A 264 -4.08 -10.50 -0.91
C ILE A 264 -2.88 -10.01 -1.72
N LEU A 265 -3.01 -8.89 -2.43
CA LEU A 265 -1.98 -8.38 -3.32
C LEU A 265 -0.83 -7.72 -2.56
N PHE A 266 -1.11 -7.08 -1.44
CA PHE A 266 -0.13 -6.35 -0.66
C PHE A 266 1.16 -7.14 -0.32
N PRO A 267 1.10 -8.37 0.22
CA PRO A 267 2.32 -9.15 0.48
C PRO A 267 3.13 -9.47 -0.78
N LEU A 268 2.46 -9.61 -1.93
CA LEU A 268 3.14 -9.82 -3.21
C LEU A 268 3.88 -8.54 -3.63
N PHE A 269 3.26 -7.37 -3.46
CA PHE A 269 3.91 -6.09 -3.73
C PHE A 269 5.10 -5.83 -2.79
N VAL A 270 4.99 -6.14 -1.50
CA VAL A 270 6.13 -6.10 -0.56
C VAL A 270 7.28 -6.99 -1.03
N LEU A 271 6.98 -8.19 -1.54
CA LEU A 271 8.00 -9.09 -2.07
C LEU A 271 8.60 -8.61 -3.39
N THR A 272 7.80 -8.03 -4.31
CA THR A 272 8.35 -7.40 -5.52
C THR A 272 9.26 -6.22 -5.17
N ALA A 273 8.86 -5.36 -4.23
CA ALA A 273 9.69 -4.25 -3.77
C ALA A 273 11.00 -4.76 -3.15
N THR A 274 10.93 -5.77 -2.28
CA THR A 274 12.11 -6.40 -1.65
C THR A 274 13.04 -7.02 -2.70
N GLY A 275 12.45 -7.75 -3.66
CA GLY A 275 13.10 -8.38 -4.80
C GLY A 275 13.70 -7.41 -5.81
N SER A 276 13.28 -6.15 -5.78
CA SER A 276 13.65 -5.16 -6.77
C SER A 276 15.11 -4.73 -6.65
N GLU A 277 15.82 -4.75 -7.78
CA GLU A 277 17.14 -4.13 -7.96
C GLU A 277 17.04 -2.69 -8.45
N ALA A 278 15.83 -2.13 -8.48
CA ALA A 278 15.53 -0.79 -8.96
C ALA A 278 16.53 0.26 -8.42
N GLU A 279 16.98 0.17 -7.18
CA GLU A 279 17.98 1.11 -6.62
C GLU A 279 19.31 1.17 -7.40
N GLN A 280 19.74 0.06 -8.01
CA GLN A 280 20.99 -0.02 -8.79
C GLN A 280 20.79 0.49 -10.22
N GLU A 281 19.74 0.03 -10.92
CA GLU A 281 19.41 0.47 -12.28
C GLU A 281 18.97 1.95 -12.33
N ILE A 282 18.24 2.40 -11.31
CA ILE A 282 17.76 3.78 -11.20
C ILE A 282 18.90 4.75 -10.89
N SER A 283 19.98 4.33 -10.23
CA SER A 283 21.15 5.19 -9.99
C SER A 283 21.80 5.68 -11.29
N PHE A 284 21.77 4.86 -12.34
CA PHE A 284 22.25 5.19 -13.68
C PHE A 284 21.29 6.14 -14.42
N GLU A 285 19.98 5.86 -14.32
CA GLU A 285 18.93 6.74 -14.87
C GLU A 285 18.84 8.10 -14.14
N LYS A 286 19.26 8.19 -12.87
CA LYS A 286 19.36 9.44 -12.08
C LYS A 286 20.11 10.54 -12.82
N TYR A 287 21.21 10.16 -13.46
CA TYR A 287 22.10 11.08 -14.15
C TYR A 287 21.41 11.67 -15.39
N LYS A 288 20.76 10.81 -16.19
CA LYS A 288 19.94 11.23 -17.34
C LYS A 288 18.71 12.05 -16.92
N TRP A 289 18.07 11.68 -15.81
CA TRP A 289 16.87 12.32 -15.28
C TRP A 289 17.12 13.74 -14.75
N ARG A 290 18.18 13.93 -13.97
CA ARG A 290 18.62 15.27 -13.55
C ARG A 290 19.03 16.13 -14.75
N ALA A 291 19.68 15.53 -15.75
CA ALA A 291 20.02 16.23 -17.00
C ALA A 291 18.77 16.67 -17.80
N ALA A 292 17.65 15.95 -17.71
CA ALA A 292 16.38 16.32 -18.35
C ALA A 292 15.59 17.42 -17.60
N GLY A 293 16.10 17.89 -16.46
CA GLY A 293 15.52 19.00 -15.70
C GLY A 293 14.22 18.68 -14.96
N VAL A 294 13.95 17.41 -14.65
CA VAL A 294 12.84 17.07 -13.75
C VAL A 294 13.30 17.25 -12.31
N GLU A 295 12.67 18.20 -11.62
CA GLU A 295 13.04 18.58 -10.26
C GLU A 295 12.42 17.64 -9.22
N ARG A 296 13.06 17.58 -8.06
CA ARG A 296 12.59 16.86 -6.88
C ARG A 296 11.22 17.41 -6.48
N LEU A 297 10.24 16.54 -6.30
CA LEU A 297 8.92 16.96 -5.82
C LEU A 297 8.93 16.89 -4.29
N PRO A 298 8.81 18.00 -3.56
CA PRO A 298 8.90 18.01 -2.11
C PRO A 298 7.57 17.55 -1.50
N ILE A 299 7.26 16.28 -1.70
CA ILE A 299 6.00 15.63 -1.27
C ILE A 299 5.86 15.73 0.26
N PHE A 300 6.96 15.68 1.00
CA PHE A 300 6.97 15.70 2.46
C PHE A 300 7.37 17.06 3.05
N TYR A 301 7.28 18.14 2.26
CA TYR A 301 7.67 19.48 2.69
C TYR A 301 7.03 19.90 4.02
N VAL A 302 5.74 19.61 4.19
CA VAL A 302 4.99 19.93 5.41
C VAL A 302 5.51 19.10 6.60
N ALA A 303 5.77 17.81 6.40
CA ALA A 303 6.30 16.94 7.46
C ALA A 303 7.73 17.33 7.87
N ASN A 304 8.56 17.82 6.94
CA ASN A 304 9.92 18.28 7.21
C ASN A 304 9.97 19.65 7.91
N ASN A 305 8.94 20.49 7.76
CA ASN A 305 8.88 21.81 8.39
C ASN A 305 8.27 21.80 9.80
N VAL A 306 7.68 20.67 10.22
CA VAL A 306 7.04 20.51 11.54
C VAL A 306 7.98 19.76 12.52
N SER A 307 9.11 19.24 12.05
CA SER A 307 10.19 18.64 12.86
C SER A 307 11.26 19.66 13.25
#